data_AF-A0AAV2ML17-F1
#
_entry.id   AF-A0AAV2ML17-F1
#
_cell.length_a   1.000
_cell.length_b   1.000
_cell.length_c   1.000
_cell.angle_alpha   90.00
_cell.angle_beta   90.00
_cell.angle_gamma   90.00
#
_symmetry.space_group_name_H-M   'P 1'
#
loop_
_entity.id
_entity.type
_entity.pdbx_description
1 polymer ?
#
loop_
_entity_poly.entity_id
_entity_poly.type
_entity_poly.pdbx_seq_one_letter_code
_entity_poly.pdbx_strand_id
1 'polypeptide(L)'
;MLDMWGQSYPLVRSLHAIYSSDRSALPSAKSLETIIWSSQNPKFVTGKGLVIYPDIGDKLDIICPKADAGRDYEFYKLYLVKQVQAESCSTVLDPNVLVTCNKPEKDIKFTIKFQEFSPNYMGLEFKRNINYFITYRPTTPTSYI
;
A
#
# COMPACT_ATOMS: atom_id res chain seq x y z
N MET A 1 16.09 11.77 0.65
CA MET A 1 17.31 10.98 0.39
C MET A 1 17.31 10.66 -1.10
N LEU A 2 18.36 11.05 -1.83
CA LEU A 2 18.52 10.74 -3.26
C LEU A 2 18.91 9.26 -3.39
N ASP A 3 18.46 8.56 -4.43
CA ASP A 3 19.11 7.31 -4.82
C ASP A 3 20.42 7.58 -5.57
N MET A 4 21.15 6.50 -5.89
CA MET A 4 22.39 6.53 -6.66
C MET A 4 22.25 7.05 -8.10
N TRP A 5 21.06 7.50 -8.51
CA TRP A 5 20.78 8.13 -9.81
C TRP A 5 20.39 9.62 -9.70
N GLY A 6 20.49 10.22 -8.50
CA GLY A 6 20.26 11.65 -8.32
C GLY A 6 18.81 12.08 -8.50
N GLN A 7 17.85 11.16 -8.47
CA GLN A 7 16.42 11.50 -8.51
C GLN A 7 15.92 11.75 -7.09
N SER A 8 15.40 12.97 -6.87
CA SER A 8 14.62 13.30 -5.67
C SER A 8 13.31 12.54 -5.76
N TYR A 9 13.14 11.45 -5.00
CA TYR A 9 11.83 10.80 -4.85
C TYR A 9 10.84 11.84 -4.34
N PRO A 10 9.91 12.35 -5.16
CA PRO A 10 8.85 13.19 -4.66
C PRO A 10 7.84 12.24 -4.04
N LEU A 11 8.08 11.84 -2.78
CA LEU A 11 7.14 11.15 -1.90
C LEU A 11 6.18 10.22 -2.66
N VAL A 12 6.82 9.13 -3.12
CA VAL A 12 6.30 7.79 -3.41
C VAL A 12 4.87 7.61 -2.91
N ARG A 13 3.90 7.36 -3.83
CA ARG A 13 2.51 7.00 -3.49
C ARG A 13 2.49 6.09 -2.26
N SER A 14 2.06 6.67 -1.15
CA SER A 14 1.99 5.99 0.12
C SER A 14 0.56 5.96 0.59
N LEU A 15 0.13 4.85 1.20
CA LEU A 15 -1.14 4.78 1.92
C LEU A 15 -0.84 4.87 3.41
N HIS A 16 -1.37 5.90 4.07
CA HIS A 16 -1.25 6.05 5.51
C HIS A 16 -2.57 5.61 6.14
N ALA A 17 -2.54 4.50 6.88
CA ALA A 17 -3.65 4.07 7.71
C ALA A 17 -3.41 4.57 9.13
N ILE A 18 -4.19 5.58 9.53
CA ILE A 18 -4.11 6.19 10.86
C ILE A 18 -5.27 5.66 11.70
N TYR A 19 -4.93 5.01 12.80
CA TYR A 19 -5.91 4.49 13.75
C TYR A 19 -6.07 5.45 14.93
N SER A 20 -7.30 5.89 15.22
CA SER A 20 -7.64 6.72 16.38
C SER A 20 -8.62 6.00 17.29
N SER A 21 -8.34 6.00 18.60
CA SER A 21 -9.10 5.29 19.64
C SER A 21 -10.46 5.90 20.00
N ASP A 22 -10.81 7.09 19.49
CA ASP A 22 -11.94 7.87 20.01
C ASP A 22 -13.30 7.64 19.31
N ARG A 23 -13.43 6.62 18.44
CA ARG A 23 -14.75 6.28 17.88
C ARG A 23 -15.49 5.32 18.79
N SER A 24 -16.39 5.87 19.60
CA SER A 24 -17.36 5.17 20.48
C SER A 24 -18.45 4.38 19.72
N ALA A 25 -18.30 4.16 18.42
CA ALA A 25 -19.27 3.45 17.60
C ALA A 25 -18.96 1.95 17.61
N LEU A 26 -20.00 1.11 17.73
CA LEU A 26 -19.89 -0.33 17.50
C LEU A 26 -19.11 -0.58 16.19
N PRO A 27 -18.06 -1.42 16.19
CA PRO A 27 -17.29 -1.69 14.98
C PRO A 27 -18.18 -2.40 13.96
N SER A 28 -18.79 -1.61 13.08
CA SER A 28 -19.43 -2.13 11.88
C SER A 28 -18.32 -2.30 10.86
N ALA A 29 -17.90 -3.54 10.67
CA ALA A 29 -16.94 -3.90 9.64
C ALA A 29 -17.45 -3.45 8.27
N LYS A 30 -16.92 -2.34 7.75
CA LYS A 30 -17.29 -1.80 6.44
C LYS A 30 -16.25 -2.13 5.39
N SER A 31 -16.71 -2.22 4.15
CA SER A 31 -15.81 -2.19 3.00
C SER A 31 -15.48 -0.73 2.69
N LEU A 32 -14.22 -0.37 2.85
CA LEU A 32 -13.68 0.93 2.48
C LEU A 32 -13.63 1.08 0.96
N GLU A 33 -13.50 2.33 0.52
CA GLU A 33 -13.40 2.63 -0.90
C GLU A 33 -12.16 1.99 -1.52
N THR A 34 -12.35 1.29 -2.64
CA THR A 34 -11.26 0.63 -3.37
C THR A 34 -10.22 1.65 -3.86
N ILE A 35 -8.94 1.30 -3.69
CA ILE A 35 -7.81 2.12 -4.12
C ILE A 35 -7.20 1.50 -5.37
N ILE A 36 -7.25 2.25 -6.49
CA ILE A 36 -6.51 1.90 -7.71
C ILE A 36 -5.07 2.39 -7.55
N TRP A 37 -4.10 1.48 -7.48
CA TRP A 37 -2.70 1.85 -7.27
C TRP A 37 -2.02 2.19 -8.60
N SER A 38 -2.16 3.43 -9.08
CA SER A 38 -1.68 3.81 -10.41
C SER A 38 -1.08 5.22 -10.45
N SER A 39 -0.10 5.40 -11.37
CA SER A 39 0.15 6.61 -12.16
C SER A 39 -0.72 7.80 -11.86
N GLN A 40 -1.95 7.54 -12.26
CA GLN A 40 -2.92 8.50 -12.69
C GLN A 40 -4.04 8.63 -11.68
N ASN A 41 -3.97 7.88 -10.57
CA ASN A 41 -4.98 7.99 -9.53
C ASN A 41 -4.78 9.33 -8.79
N PRO A 42 -5.69 10.30 -8.96
CA PRO A 42 -5.54 11.65 -8.39
C PRO A 42 -5.66 11.67 -6.87
N LYS A 43 -6.09 10.57 -6.24
CA LYS A 43 -6.16 10.44 -4.78
C LYS A 43 -4.79 10.46 -4.12
N PHE A 44 -3.73 10.12 -4.85
CA PHE A 44 -2.36 10.23 -4.34
C PHE A 44 -1.86 11.66 -4.52
N VAL A 45 -1.89 12.43 -3.43
CA VAL A 45 -1.42 13.81 -3.43
C VAL A 45 0.11 13.83 -3.32
N THR A 46 0.78 14.51 -4.25
CA THR A 46 2.24 14.69 -4.21
C THR A 46 2.68 15.27 -2.87
N GLY A 47 3.64 14.62 -2.22
CA GLY A 47 4.14 15.08 -0.92
C GLY A 47 3.35 14.62 0.31
N LYS A 48 2.13 14.11 0.14
CA LYS A 48 1.27 13.64 1.24
C LYS A 48 0.84 12.18 1.12
N GLY A 49 0.83 11.64 -0.10
CA GLY A 49 0.26 10.33 -0.38
C GLY A 49 -1.26 10.32 -0.28
N LEU A 50 -1.82 9.16 0.06
CA LEU A 50 -3.22 8.93 0.35
C LEU A 50 -3.37 8.56 1.83
N VAL A 51 -4.23 9.26 2.56
CA VAL A 51 -4.47 9.01 3.98
C VAL A 51 -5.88 8.46 4.17
N ILE A 52 -6.00 7.38 4.93
CA ILE A 52 -7.27 6.74 5.29
C ILE A 52 -7.33 6.49 6.81
N TYR A 53 -8.55 6.41 7.32
CA TYR A 53 -8.84 6.18 8.74
C TYR A 53 -9.70 4.92 8.88
N PRO A 54 -9.09 3.72 8.80
CA PRO A 54 -9.81 2.46 8.91
C PRO A 54 -10.14 2.12 10.37
N ASP A 55 -11.30 1.50 10.58
CA ASP A 55 -11.70 0.92 11.87
C ASP A 55 -11.35 -0.58 11.91
N ILE A 56 -11.26 -1.17 13.11
CA ILE A 56 -11.05 -2.62 13.24
C ILE A 56 -12.27 -3.37 12.68
N GLY A 57 -11.99 -4.35 11.83
CA GLY A 57 -12.98 -5.12 11.08
C GLY A 57 -13.14 -4.64 9.64
N ASP A 58 -12.71 -3.41 9.32
CA ASP A 58 -12.82 -2.86 7.98
C ASP A 58 -12.02 -3.67 6.96
N LYS A 59 -12.49 -3.64 5.71
CA LYS A 59 -11.84 -4.25 4.56
C LYS A 59 -11.47 -3.17 3.57
N LEU A 60 -10.25 -3.20 3.06
CA LEU A 60 -9.78 -2.32 2.01
C LEU A 60 -9.31 -3.15 0.81
N ASP A 61 -9.84 -2.82 -0.35
CA ASP A 61 -9.40 -3.40 -1.60
C ASP A 61 -8.39 -2.48 -2.29
N ILE A 62 -7.22 -3.03 -2.63
CA ILE A 62 -6.20 -2.37 -3.45
C ILE A 62 -6.12 -3.11 -4.78
N ILE A 63 -6.20 -2.38 -5.88
CA ILE A 63 -6.17 -2.92 -7.24
C ILE A 63 -4.92 -2.44 -7.96
N CYS A 64 -4.11 -3.37 -8.47
CA CYS A 64 -3.19 -3.09 -9.57
C CYS A 64 -4.00 -3.20 -10.87
N PRO A 65 -4.24 -2.10 -11.59
CA PRO A 65 -5.00 -2.15 -12.83
C PRO A 65 -4.20 -2.91 -13.90
N LYS A 66 -4.90 -3.59 -14.82
CA LYS A 66 -4.32 -4.14 -16.05
C LYS A 66 -3.74 -3.03 -16.94
N ALA A 67 -2.93 -3.43 -17.92
CA ALA A 67 -2.41 -2.49 -18.91
C ALA A 67 -3.56 -1.89 -19.73
N ASP A 68 -3.59 -0.56 -19.84
CA ASP A 68 -4.48 0.14 -20.77
C ASP A 68 -3.94 0.03 -22.19
N ALA A 69 -4.84 -0.09 -23.17
CA ALA A 69 -4.45 -0.10 -24.58
C ALA A 69 -3.70 1.20 -24.93
N GLY A 70 -2.45 1.07 -25.38
CA GLY A 70 -1.60 2.20 -25.77
C GLY A 70 -0.77 2.81 -24.64
N ARG A 71 -0.62 2.14 -23.50
CA ARG A 71 0.26 2.57 -22.40
C ARG A 71 1.11 1.42 -21.87
N ASP A 72 2.29 1.78 -21.37
CA ASP A 72 3.16 0.83 -20.69
C ASP A 72 2.59 0.45 -19.32
N TYR A 73 2.76 -0.81 -18.95
CA TYR A 73 2.32 -1.32 -17.65
C TYR A 73 3.30 -0.94 -16.54
N GLU A 74 2.77 -0.50 -15.41
CA GLU A 74 3.55 -0.21 -14.20
C GLU A 74 3.84 -1.51 -13.43
N PHE A 75 5.07 -1.99 -13.49
CA PHE A 75 5.53 -3.12 -12.68
C PHE A 75 6.02 -2.65 -11.31
N TYR A 76 5.39 -3.09 -10.22
CA TYR A 76 5.80 -2.72 -8.87
C TYR A 76 5.36 -3.74 -7.82
N LYS A 77 5.98 -3.65 -6.64
CA LYS A 77 5.59 -4.41 -5.44
C LYS A 77 5.13 -3.45 -4.35
N LEU A 78 4.08 -3.83 -3.64
CA LEU A 78 3.60 -3.09 -2.46
C LEU A 78 4.11 -3.73 -1.19
N TYR A 79 4.53 -2.88 -0.26
CA TYR A 79 5.12 -3.28 1.02
C TYR A 79 4.39 -2.59 2.15
N LEU A 80 4.08 -3.35 3.21
CA LEU A 80 3.70 -2.77 4.49
C LEU A 80 4.97 -2.43 5.27
N VAL A 81 5.12 -1.16 5.62
CA VAL A 81 6.30 -0.64 6.30
C VAL A 81 5.88 0.17 7.53
N LYS A 82 6.79 0.25 8.51
CA LYS A 82 6.63 1.14 9.66
C LYS A 82 6.95 2.58 9.26
N GLN A 83 6.54 3.55 10.08
CA GLN A 83 6.81 4.98 9.85
C GLN A 83 8.29 5.26 9.51
N VAL A 84 9.22 4.73 10.32
CA VAL A 84 10.67 4.93 10.13
C VAL A 84 11.15 4.38 8.77
N GLN A 85 10.57 3.28 8.30
CA GLN A 85 10.89 2.69 7.00
C GLN A 85 10.28 3.48 5.84
N ALA A 86 9.08 4.06 6.04
CA ALA A 86 8.48 4.97 5.08
C ALA A 86 9.29 6.26 4.93
N GLU A 87 9.72 6.87 6.05
CA GLU A 87 10.54 8.09 6.07
C GLU A 87 11.93 7.87 5.46
N SER A 88 12.54 6.71 5.70
CA SER A 88 13.85 6.36 5.15
C SER A 88 13.81 5.75 3.74
N CYS A 89 12.62 5.52 3.17
CA CYS A 89 12.44 4.80 1.90
C CYS A 89 13.16 3.43 1.85
N SER A 90 13.38 2.79 3.00
CA SER A 90 14.14 1.54 3.11
C SER A 90 13.22 0.35 3.33
N THR A 91 13.10 -0.49 2.29
CA THR A 91 12.34 -1.77 2.32
C THR A 91 13.25 -2.97 2.62
N VAL A 92 14.49 -2.75 3.05
CA VAL A 92 15.58 -3.76 3.03
C VAL A 92 15.56 -4.68 4.26
N LEU A 93 15.07 -4.22 5.41
CA LEU A 93 15.31 -4.90 6.69
C LEU A 93 14.26 -5.98 7.05
N ASP A 94 13.04 -5.91 6.51
CA ASP A 94 11.98 -6.90 6.75
C ASP A 94 10.82 -6.73 5.74
N PRO A 95 10.86 -7.37 4.56
CA PRO A 95 9.92 -7.06 3.50
C PRO A 95 8.58 -7.77 3.71
N ASN A 96 7.65 -7.11 4.42
CA ASN A 96 6.22 -7.50 4.41
C ASN A 96 5.59 -7.14 3.07
N VAL A 97 5.86 -7.96 2.05
CA VAL A 97 5.28 -7.82 0.70
C VAL A 97 3.78 -8.11 0.77
N LEU A 98 2.96 -7.15 0.33
CA LEU A 98 1.50 -7.28 0.29
C LEU A 98 1.03 -7.90 -1.02
N VAL A 99 1.50 -7.34 -2.13
CA VAL A 99 1.11 -7.75 -3.47
C VAL A 99 2.21 -7.41 -4.46
N THR A 100 2.34 -8.26 -5.46
CA THR A 100 3.25 -8.07 -6.59
C THR A 100 2.42 -7.81 -7.84
N CYS A 101 2.53 -6.62 -8.41
CA CYS A 101 1.82 -6.21 -9.61
C CYS A 101 2.70 -6.55 -10.83
N ASN A 102 2.55 -7.77 -11.34
CA ASN A 102 3.36 -8.32 -12.44
C ASN A 102 2.56 -8.94 -13.59
N LYS A 103 1.23 -8.76 -13.60
CA LYS A 103 0.34 -9.33 -14.62
C LYS A 103 -0.31 -8.20 -15.41
N PRO A 104 0.24 -7.80 -16.56
CA PRO A 104 -0.35 -6.74 -17.37
C PRO A 104 -1.71 -7.10 -17.95
N GLU A 105 -1.99 -8.39 -18.13
CA GLU A 105 -3.22 -8.88 -18.78
C GLU A 105 -4.49 -8.80 -17.92
N LYS A 106 -4.35 -8.63 -16.60
CA LYS A 106 -5.50 -8.66 -15.68
C LYS A 106 -5.30 -7.83 -14.42
N ASP A 107 -6.41 -7.37 -13.87
CA ASP A 107 -6.42 -6.67 -12.60
C ASP A 107 -5.99 -7.63 -11.48
N ILE A 108 -5.07 -7.17 -10.63
CA ILE A 108 -4.68 -7.87 -9.41
C ILE A 108 -5.33 -7.15 -8.24
N LYS A 109 -6.19 -7.85 -7.52
CA LYS A 109 -6.87 -7.33 -6.33
C LYS A 109 -6.28 -7.94 -5.08
N PHE A 110 -5.92 -7.09 -4.11
CA PHE A 110 -5.50 -7.48 -2.78
C PHE A 110 -6.44 -6.85 -1.74
N THR A 111 -6.95 -7.66 -0.83
CA THR A 111 -7.86 -7.21 0.23
C THR A 111 -7.15 -7.23 1.57
N ILE A 112 -7.01 -6.05 2.18
CA ILE A 112 -6.53 -5.88 3.54
C ILE A 112 -7.74 -5.94 4.46
N LYS A 113 -7.65 -6.73 5.53
CA LYS A 113 -8.59 -6.67 6.63
C LYS A 113 -7.87 -6.07 7.84
N PHE A 114 -8.40 -4.98 8.37
CA PHE A 114 -7.86 -4.33 9.56
C PHE A 114 -8.26 -5.14 10.79
N GLN A 115 -7.41 -6.04 11.23
CA GLN A 115 -7.67 -6.94 12.35
C GLN A 115 -6.45 -7.01 13.28
N GLU A 116 -6.69 -7.10 14.59
CA GLU A 116 -5.61 -7.19 15.58
C GLU A 116 -4.93 -8.56 15.58
N PHE A 117 -5.68 -9.62 15.25
CA PHE A 117 -5.19 -10.99 15.20
C PHE A 117 -5.45 -11.56 13.81
N SER A 118 -4.38 -12.03 13.17
CA SER A 118 -4.49 -12.75 11.91
C SER A 118 -4.46 -14.25 12.18
N PRO A 119 -5.44 -15.05 11.69
CA PRO A 119 -5.35 -16.50 11.75
C PRO A 119 -4.25 -17.07 10.82
N ASN A 120 -3.74 -16.26 9.88
CA ASN A 120 -2.59 -16.58 9.06
C ASN A 120 -1.30 -16.08 9.75
N TYR A 121 -0.30 -16.94 9.91
CA TYR A 121 1.00 -16.61 10.51
C TYR A 121 1.82 -15.60 9.69
N MET A 122 1.57 -15.49 8.38
CA MET A 122 2.11 -14.42 7.52
C MET A 122 1.09 -13.30 7.28
N GLY A 123 -0.06 -13.35 7.95
CA GLY A 123 -1.08 -12.34 7.77
C GLY A 123 -0.79 -11.09 8.58
N LEU A 124 -1.38 -9.99 8.14
CA LEU A 124 -1.11 -8.67 8.70
C LEU A 124 -1.87 -8.47 10.01
N GLU A 125 -1.18 -7.92 11.00
CA GLU A 125 -1.76 -7.55 12.30
C GLU A 125 -1.71 -6.03 12.49
N PHE A 126 -2.87 -5.46 12.74
CA PHE A 126 -3.06 -4.02 12.92
C PHE A 126 -3.41 -3.73 14.38
N LYS A 127 -2.49 -3.12 15.10
CA LYS A 127 -2.63 -2.74 16.50
C LYS A 127 -3.17 -1.33 16.63
N ARG A 128 -3.91 -1.09 17.70
CA ARG A 128 -4.38 0.24 18.07
C ARG A 128 -3.21 1.20 18.27
N ASN A 129 -3.43 2.46 17.88
CA ASN A 129 -2.50 3.60 18.03
C ASN A 129 -1.17 3.44 17.29
N ILE A 130 -1.13 2.58 16.26
CA ILE A 130 0.01 2.45 15.36
C ILE A 130 -0.39 2.95 13.97
N ASN A 131 0.44 3.81 13.40
CA ASN A 131 0.31 4.24 12.02
C ASN A 131 0.97 3.23 11.10
N TYR A 132 0.24 2.81 10.08
CA TYR A 132 0.70 1.84 9.09
C TYR A 132 0.87 2.52 7.73
N PHE A 133 1.94 2.15 7.04
CA PHE A 133 2.32 2.78 5.78
C PHE A 133 2.45 1.70 4.71
N ILE A 134 1.77 1.87 3.59
CA ILE A 134 2.02 1.07 2.40
C ILE A 134 2.83 1.90 1.43
N THR A 135 3.94 1.36 0.94
CA THR A 135 4.76 2.00 -0.10
C THR A 135 4.93 1.09 -1.30
N TYR A 136 5.28 1.66 -2.45
CA TYR A 136 5.59 0.89 -3.65
C TYR A 136 7.07 0.93 -3.98
N ARG A 137 7.56 -0.18 -4.54
CA ARG A 137 8.88 -0.25 -5.16
C ARG A 137 8.70 -0.62 -6.63
N PRO A 138 9.14 0.22 -7.58
CA PRO A 138 9.22 -0.16 -8.99
C PRO A 138 10.04 -1.45 -9.15
N THR A 139 9.61 -2.32 -10.05
CA THR A 139 10.34 -3.53 -10.42
C THR A 139 10.53 -3.54 -11.93
N THR A 140 11.70 -3.96 -12.41
CA THR A 140 11.88 -4.17 -13.84
C THR A 140 11.26 -5.52 -14.25
N PRO A 141 10.77 -5.68 -15.49
CA PRO A 141 10.27 -6.97 -15.98
C PRO A 141 11.32 -8.10 -15.86
N THR A 142 12.61 -7.76 -16.00
CA THR A 142 13.74 -8.68 -15.86
C THR A 142 14.01 -9.15 -14.42
N SER A 143 13.44 -8.50 -13.40
CA SER A 143 13.59 -8.93 -12.00
C SER A 143 12.70 -10.11 -11.60
N TYR A 144 11.99 -10.70 -12.56
CA TYR A 144 11.13 -11.89 -12.42
C TYR A 144 11.68 -13.12 -13.17
N ILE A 145 12.88 -13.01 -13.74
CA ILE A 145 13.62 -14.10 -14.42
C ILE A 145 14.79 -14.52 -13.52
#